data_AF-A0A8T7JEY3-F1
#
_entry.id   AF-A0A8T7JEY3-F1
#
_cell.length_a   1.000
_cell.length_b   1.000
_cell.length_c   1.000
_cell.angle_alpha   90.00
_cell.angle_beta   90.00
_cell.angle_gamma   90.00
#
_symmetry.space_group_name_H-M   'P 1'
#
loop_
_entity.id
_entity.type
_entity.pdbx_description
1 polymer ?
#
loop_
_entity_poly.entity_id
_entity_poly.type
_entity_poly.pdbx_seq_one_letter_code
_entity_poly.pdbx_strand_id
1 'polypeptide(L)'
;MQTVRSWPFGDFVASLMDRRSKHTNQSDADAMIKVAKEILKEQAEHIELALSAELFEQWQSAHSDEKFAFFLALAETFDVDSSEIDSANQAYQQAPSAKHFARLQRAAEPSRRELIRRLNRVPGGTVNLVSMRCDLLEHLKTHEALSRVDYDFQHLFTSWFNRGFLTLEQISWRTPAHVLEKIIRYESVHEIQNWADLRRRVDPDDRLCFAFFHPAMPDEPLIFVEVALLDKQPNSIDAILRGDACDLDKINTAAFYSISNCQVGLRGISFGNSLIKQVVSVLSSQFPSINQFMTLSPIPGFRQWTDSNETNPEPQNLLALAAQYLANEKNSRGQPLDAVARFHLSNGAEIYDVHEMADSSAKGHQQSYGVMVNYRYVKADIAKNHERYIGEHHVASSKRIQTLAKKAGR
;
A
#
# COMPACT_ATOMS: atom_id res chain seq x y z
N MET A 1 -18.99 -49.62 -46.33
CA MET A 1 -20.11 -49.12 -45.49
C MET A 1 -19.99 -49.74 -44.11
N GLN A 2 -19.28 -49.08 -43.19
CA GLN A 2 -19.35 -49.36 -41.76
C GLN A 2 -19.54 -48.00 -41.08
N THR A 3 -20.71 -47.82 -40.49
CA THR A 3 -21.12 -46.64 -39.76
C THR A 3 -20.44 -46.64 -38.39
N VAL A 4 -19.61 -45.62 -38.17
CA VAL A 4 -19.00 -45.31 -36.87
C VAL A 4 -20.12 -44.81 -35.95
N ARG A 5 -20.37 -45.54 -34.85
CA ARG A 5 -21.21 -45.08 -33.75
C ARG A 5 -20.49 -43.96 -33.00
N SER A 6 -21.09 -42.77 -32.98
CA SER A 6 -20.68 -41.66 -32.12
C SER A 6 -20.92 -42.02 -30.64
N TRP A 7 -19.93 -41.74 -29.79
CA TRP A 7 -20.06 -41.79 -28.33
C TRP A 7 -20.57 -40.44 -27.79
N PRO A 8 -21.35 -40.43 -26.69
CA PRO A 8 -22.12 -39.28 -26.26
C PRO A 8 -21.28 -38.36 -25.36
N PHE A 9 -20.35 -37.61 -25.95
CA PHE A 9 -19.59 -36.60 -25.22
C PHE A 9 -20.39 -35.29 -25.02
N GLY A 10 -21.43 -35.07 -25.83
CA GLY A 10 -22.26 -33.86 -25.78
C GLY A 10 -23.14 -33.75 -24.54
N ASP A 11 -23.74 -34.86 -24.10
CA ASP A 11 -24.69 -34.85 -22.97
C ASP A 11 -24.00 -34.71 -21.61
N PHE A 12 -22.73 -35.14 -21.48
CA PHE A 12 -21.96 -34.96 -20.25
C PHE A 12 -21.49 -33.50 -20.06
N VAL A 13 -21.07 -32.84 -21.14
CA VAL A 13 -20.68 -31.42 -21.11
C VAL A 13 -21.92 -30.53 -20.92
N ALA A 14 -23.04 -30.88 -21.55
CA ALA A 14 -24.33 -30.20 -21.29
C ALA A 14 -24.78 -30.39 -19.83
N SER A 15 -24.63 -31.59 -19.25
CA SER A 15 -24.91 -31.86 -17.84
C SER A 15 -24.00 -31.11 -16.86
N LEU A 16 -22.77 -30.79 -17.24
CA LEU A 16 -21.84 -29.99 -16.43
C LEU A 16 -22.09 -28.48 -16.58
N MET A 17 -22.55 -28.03 -17.75
CA MET A 17 -22.93 -26.64 -18.00
C MET A 17 -24.31 -26.29 -17.42
N ASP A 18 -25.27 -27.23 -17.44
CA ASP A 18 -26.62 -26.99 -16.92
C ASP A 18 -26.70 -27.08 -15.38
N ARG A 19 -25.73 -27.74 -14.73
CA ARG A 19 -25.56 -27.69 -13.27
C ARG A 19 -25.02 -26.35 -12.75
N ARG A 20 -24.37 -25.54 -13.60
CA ARG A 20 -23.91 -24.19 -13.25
C ARG A 20 -25.01 -23.12 -13.33
N SER A 21 -26.18 -23.46 -13.87
CA SER A 21 -27.26 -22.51 -14.16
C SER A 21 -28.25 -22.29 -13.00
N LYS A 22 -28.08 -23.00 -11.87
CA LYS A 22 -28.97 -22.93 -10.69
C LYS A 22 -28.26 -22.90 -9.33
N HIS A 23 -27.01 -22.45 -9.25
CA HIS A 23 -26.44 -22.08 -7.95
C HIS A 23 -26.94 -20.68 -7.59
N THR A 24 -27.69 -20.57 -6.50
CA THR A 24 -27.95 -19.28 -5.88
C THR A 24 -26.64 -18.78 -5.28
N ASN A 25 -26.28 -17.50 -5.47
CA ASN A 25 -25.05 -16.87 -4.93
C ASN A 25 -24.83 -17.14 -3.41
N GLN A 26 -25.89 -17.48 -2.67
CA GLN A 26 -25.81 -17.85 -1.25
C GLN A 26 -25.15 -19.23 -1.01
N SER A 27 -25.34 -20.18 -1.93
CA SER A 27 -24.88 -21.58 -1.81
C SER A 27 -23.36 -21.68 -1.73
N ASP A 28 -22.65 -20.85 -2.49
CA ASP A 28 -21.20 -20.94 -2.63
C ASP A 28 -20.49 -20.20 -1.49
N ALA A 29 -21.10 -19.12 -0.98
CA ALA A 29 -20.69 -18.50 0.28
C ALA A 29 -20.88 -19.45 1.47
N ASP A 30 -22.01 -20.16 1.54
CA ASP A 30 -22.28 -21.14 2.60
C ASP A 30 -21.26 -22.30 2.58
N ALA A 31 -20.81 -22.70 1.39
CA ALA A 31 -19.73 -23.68 1.23
C ALA A 31 -18.41 -23.16 1.83
N MET A 32 -17.99 -21.94 1.49
CA MET A 32 -16.79 -21.33 2.07
C MET A 32 -16.88 -21.20 3.61
N ILE A 33 -18.05 -20.79 4.13
CA ILE A 33 -18.30 -20.68 5.58
C ILE A 33 -18.17 -22.05 6.26
N LYS A 34 -18.68 -23.10 5.62
CA LYS A 34 -18.58 -24.48 6.13
C LYS A 34 -17.11 -24.92 6.19
N VAL A 35 -16.35 -24.73 5.11
CA VAL A 35 -14.91 -25.06 5.07
C VAL A 35 -14.15 -24.28 6.14
N ALA A 36 -14.41 -22.98 6.30
CA ALA A 36 -13.79 -22.17 7.34
C ALA A 36 -14.06 -22.68 8.77
N LYS A 37 -15.27 -23.19 9.04
CA LYS A 37 -15.61 -23.83 10.32
C LYS A 37 -14.90 -25.16 10.52
N GLU A 38 -14.70 -25.93 9.45
CA GLU A 38 -13.95 -27.19 9.48
C GLU A 38 -12.47 -26.95 9.75
N ILE A 39 -11.85 -25.95 9.08
CA ILE A 39 -10.46 -25.52 9.33
C ILE A 39 -10.22 -25.24 10.81
N LEU A 40 -11.11 -24.48 11.47
CA LEU A 40 -10.95 -24.12 12.87
C LEU A 40 -11.05 -25.30 13.84
N LYS A 41 -11.80 -26.36 13.47
CA LYS A 41 -11.99 -27.56 14.30
C LYS A 41 -10.89 -28.59 14.09
N GLU A 42 -10.27 -28.59 12.92
CA GLU A 42 -9.28 -29.58 12.52
C GLU A 42 -8.02 -29.51 13.42
N GLN A 43 -7.50 -30.70 13.72
CA GLN A 43 -6.29 -30.91 14.52
C GLN A 43 -5.17 -31.55 13.69
N ALA A 44 -5.52 -32.27 12.62
CA ALA A 44 -4.59 -32.87 11.69
C ALA A 44 -4.08 -31.83 10.68
N GLU A 45 -2.82 -31.44 10.81
CA GLU A 45 -2.18 -30.40 10.00
C GLU A 45 -2.36 -30.60 8.48
N HIS A 46 -2.19 -31.83 7.98
CA HIS A 46 -2.34 -32.11 6.55
C HIS A 46 -3.77 -31.91 6.03
N ILE A 47 -4.79 -32.15 6.85
CA ILE A 47 -6.20 -31.91 6.50
C ILE A 47 -6.49 -30.40 6.54
N GLU A 48 -5.99 -29.70 7.56
CA GLU A 48 -6.11 -28.24 7.67
C GLU A 48 -5.52 -27.53 6.44
N LEU A 49 -4.34 -27.96 5.99
CA LEU A 49 -3.68 -27.39 4.81
C LEU A 49 -4.49 -27.65 3.53
N ALA A 50 -5.07 -28.85 3.37
CA ALA A 50 -5.92 -29.17 2.23
C ALA A 50 -7.21 -28.31 2.22
N LEU A 51 -7.89 -28.19 3.35
CA LEU A 51 -9.09 -27.35 3.49
C LEU A 51 -8.78 -25.86 3.27
N SER A 52 -7.61 -25.40 3.74
CA SER A 52 -7.18 -24.01 3.53
C SER A 52 -6.90 -23.71 2.06
N ALA A 53 -6.29 -24.66 1.33
CA ALA A 53 -6.11 -24.55 -0.11
C ALA A 53 -7.46 -24.55 -0.85
N GLU A 54 -8.38 -25.44 -0.47
CA GLU A 54 -9.74 -25.49 -1.02
C GLU A 54 -10.48 -24.17 -0.83
N LEU A 55 -10.39 -23.55 0.36
CA LEU A 55 -11.02 -22.26 0.63
C LEU A 55 -10.48 -21.17 -0.30
N PHE A 56 -9.17 -21.15 -0.58
CA PHE A 56 -8.60 -20.18 -1.52
C PHE A 56 -9.01 -20.44 -2.97
N GLU A 57 -9.13 -21.70 -3.39
CA GLU A 57 -9.65 -22.04 -4.72
C GLU A 57 -11.10 -21.56 -4.88
N GLN A 58 -11.96 -21.84 -3.88
CA GLN A 58 -13.32 -21.34 -3.84
C GLN A 58 -13.35 -19.80 -3.89
N TRP A 59 -12.54 -19.15 -3.05
CA TRP A 59 -12.40 -17.69 -3.02
C TRP A 59 -12.03 -17.07 -4.37
N GLN A 60 -11.04 -17.65 -5.06
CA GLN A 60 -10.56 -17.15 -6.35
C GLN A 60 -11.62 -17.28 -7.45
N SER A 61 -12.46 -18.31 -7.37
CA SER A 61 -13.57 -18.52 -8.30
C SER A 61 -14.85 -17.73 -7.96
N ALA A 62 -14.95 -17.22 -6.74
CA ALA A 62 -16.16 -16.60 -6.21
C ALA A 62 -16.45 -15.21 -6.83
N HIS A 63 -17.73 -14.94 -7.05
CA HIS A 63 -18.24 -13.65 -7.46
C HIS A 63 -18.21 -12.63 -6.31
N SER A 64 -18.33 -11.34 -6.65
CA SER A 64 -18.28 -10.25 -5.65
C SER A 64 -19.34 -10.41 -4.55
N ASP A 65 -20.55 -10.88 -4.87
CA ASP A 65 -21.62 -11.06 -3.88
C ASP A 65 -21.32 -12.21 -2.91
N GLU A 66 -20.70 -13.29 -3.41
CA GLU A 66 -20.29 -14.45 -2.60
C GLU A 66 -19.15 -14.10 -1.65
N LYS A 67 -18.14 -13.37 -2.16
CA LYS A 67 -17.04 -12.82 -1.36
C LYS A 67 -17.56 -11.91 -0.26
N PHE A 68 -18.51 -11.03 -0.60
CA PHE A 68 -19.15 -10.14 0.36
C PHE A 68 -19.94 -10.91 1.44
N ALA A 69 -20.73 -11.92 1.05
CA ALA A 69 -21.44 -12.77 2.01
C ALA A 69 -20.48 -13.51 2.96
N PHE A 70 -19.34 -13.99 2.45
CA PHE A 70 -18.29 -14.58 3.28
C PHE A 70 -17.68 -13.56 4.27
N PHE A 71 -17.43 -12.32 3.83
CA PHE A 71 -16.96 -11.26 4.73
C PHE A 71 -17.97 -10.91 5.83
N LEU A 72 -19.26 -10.86 5.51
CA LEU A 72 -20.31 -10.68 6.53
C LEU A 72 -20.29 -11.84 7.53
N ALA A 73 -20.14 -13.08 7.05
CA ALA A 73 -20.01 -14.22 7.95
C ALA A 73 -18.77 -14.09 8.86
N LEU A 74 -17.62 -13.61 8.35
CA LEU A 74 -16.44 -13.32 9.18
C LEU A 74 -16.72 -12.25 10.25
N ALA A 75 -17.51 -11.23 9.92
CA ALA A 75 -17.86 -10.16 10.84
C ALA A 75 -18.86 -10.60 11.92
N GLU A 76 -19.75 -11.55 11.62
CA GLU A 76 -20.87 -11.94 12.49
C GLU A 76 -20.69 -13.32 13.11
N THR A 77 -20.47 -14.36 12.30
CA THR A 77 -20.41 -15.76 12.74
C THR A 77 -19.07 -16.11 13.40
N PHE A 78 -17.97 -15.49 12.94
CA PHE A 78 -16.62 -15.74 13.45
C PHE A 78 -16.15 -14.67 14.44
N ASP A 79 -17.09 -13.94 15.03
CA ASP A 79 -16.83 -12.91 16.02
C ASP A 79 -16.70 -13.47 17.45
N VAL A 80 -16.41 -12.59 18.38
CA VAL A 80 -16.35 -12.91 19.81
C VAL A 80 -17.73 -13.25 20.38
N ASP A 81 -17.78 -14.20 21.31
CA ASP A 81 -18.97 -14.47 22.12
C ASP A 81 -19.00 -13.52 23.33
N SER A 82 -19.97 -12.60 23.34
CA SER A 82 -20.12 -11.60 24.41
C SER A 82 -20.34 -12.25 25.78
N SER A 83 -21.05 -13.39 25.83
CA SER A 83 -21.29 -14.11 27.08
C SER A 83 -20.02 -14.76 27.62
N GLU A 84 -19.15 -15.25 26.74
CA GLU A 84 -17.85 -15.81 27.13
C GLU A 84 -16.91 -14.71 27.64
N ILE A 85 -16.88 -13.55 26.96
CA ILE A 85 -16.10 -12.38 27.41
C ILE A 85 -16.55 -11.95 28.80
N ASP A 86 -17.86 -11.80 29.04
CA ASP A 86 -18.40 -11.36 30.32
C ASP A 86 -18.05 -12.33 31.45
N SER A 87 -18.19 -13.64 31.20
CA SER A 87 -17.80 -14.68 32.14
C SER A 87 -16.29 -14.66 32.46
N ALA A 88 -15.45 -14.48 31.44
CA ALA A 88 -14.01 -14.42 31.61
C ALA A 88 -13.56 -13.14 32.35
N ASN A 89 -14.21 -12.00 32.07
CA ASN A 89 -13.97 -10.73 32.73
C ASN A 89 -14.33 -10.79 34.22
N GLN A 90 -15.50 -11.34 34.57
CA GLN A 90 -15.92 -11.54 35.96
C GLN A 90 -14.93 -12.43 36.73
N ALA A 91 -14.47 -13.54 36.12
CA ALA A 91 -13.48 -14.41 36.74
C ALA A 91 -12.14 -13.70 36.99
N TYR A 92 -11.71 -12.83 36.05
CA TYR A 92 -10.49 -12.03 36.22
C TYR A 92 -10.65 -10.96 37.29
N GLN A 93 -11.79 -10.28 37.37
CA GLN A 93 -12.07 -9.28 38.40
C GLN A 93 -12.09 -9.90 39.81
N GLN A 94 -12.69 -11.08 39.96
CA GLN A 94 -12.77 -11.78 41.25
C GLN A 94 -11.41 -12.30 41.72
N ALA A 95 -10.57 -12.76 40.79
CA ALA A 95 -9.24 -13.30 41.12
C ALA A 95 -8.23 -13.02 40.00
N PRO A 96 -7.57 -11.85 40.00
CA PRO A 96 -6.56 -11.50 39.01
C PRO A 96 -5.38 -12.47 39.06
N SER A 97 -5.31 -13.37 38.09
CA SER A 97 -4.26 -14.39 37.97
C SER A 97 -3.86 -14.58 36.52
N ALA A 98 -2.66 -15.12 36.28
CA ALA A 98 -2.20 -15.44 34.91
C ALA A 98 -3.20 -16.35 34.17
N LYS A 99 -3.82 -17.31 34.87
CA LYS A 99 -4.85 -18.20 34.32
C LYS A 99 -6.09 -17.44 33.87
N HIS A 100 -6.63 -16.56 34.71
CA HIS A 100 -7.83 -15.79 34.37
C HIS A 100 -7.54 -14.72 33.31
N PHE A 101 -6.36 -14.11 33.33
CA PHE A 101 -5.91 -13.21 32.27
C PHE A 101 -5.85 -13.92 30.92
N ALA A 102 -5.22 -15.10 30.86
CA ALA A 102 -5.14 -15.89 29.63
C ALA A 102 -6.52 -16.37 29.14
N ARG A 103 -7.49 -16.61 30.04
CA ARG A 103 -8.87 -16.91 29.67
C ARG A 103 -9.55 -15.67 29.06
N LEU A 104 -9.41 -14.51 29.69
CA LEU A 104 -9.96 -13.25 29.17
C LEU A 104 -9.39 -12.90 27.80
N GLN A 105 -8.08 -13.02 27.60
CA GLN A 105 -7.47 -12.79 26.29
C GLN A 105 -8.02 -13.73 25.21
N ARG A 106 -8.15 -15.02 25.51
CA ARG A 106 -8.72 -16.00 24.57
C ARG A 106 -10.18 -15.71 24.22
N ALA A 107 -11.01 -15.36 25.21
CA ALA A 107 -12.41 -15.01 24.99
C ALA A 107 -12.58 -13.71 24.16
N ALA A 108 -11.66 -12.75 24.32
CA ALA A 108 -11.67 -11.49 23.59
C ALA A 108 -11.09 -11.58 22.17
N GLU A 109 -10.55 -12.74 21.77
CA GLU A 109 -10.00 -12.95 20.44
C GLU A 109 -11.04 -13.62 19.52
N PRO A 110 -11.45 -12.96 18.42
CA PRO A 110 -12.44 -13.52 17.51
C PRO A 110 -11.84 -14.71 16.74
N SER A 111 -12.65 -15.73 16.49
CA SER A 111 -12.20 -16.95 15.79
C SER A 111 -11.69 -16.69 14.37
N ARG A 112 -12.13 -15.61 13.71
CA ARG A 112 -11.58 -15.18 12.42
C ARG A 112 -10.08 -14.92 12.44
N ARG A 113 -9.52 -14.46 13.58
CA ARG A 113 -8.08 -14.18 13.67
C ARG A 113 -7.26 -15.48 13.63
N GLU A 114 -7.77 -16.54 14.25
CA GLU A 114 -7.18 -17.87 14.16
C GLU A 114 -7.36 -18.47 12.76
N LEU A 115 -8.53 -18.29 12.14
CA LEU A 115 -8.77 -18.72 10.76
C LEU A 115 -7.74 -18.09 9.81
N ILE A 116 -7.52 -16.79 9.88
CA ILE A 116 -6.54 -16.07 9.04
C ILE A 116 -5.11 -16.61 9.29
N ARG A 117 -4.74 -16.92 10.54
CA ARG A 117 -3.43 -17.54 10.85
C ARG A 117 -3.27 -18.92 10.21
N ARG A 118 -4.31 -19.76 10.25
CA ARG A 118 -4.30 -21.10 9.65
C ARG A 118 -4.23 -21.03 8.12
N LEU A 119 -5.02 -20.15 7.52
CA LEU A 119 -4.97 -19.87 6.08
C LEU A 119 -3.58 -19.42 5.62
N ASN A 120 -2.82 -18.73 6.47
CA ASN A 120 -1.45 -18.30 6.14
C ASN A 120 -0.42 -19.43 6.12
N ARG A 121 -0.76 -20.66 6.55
CA ARG A 121 0.18 -21.80 6.61
C ARG A 121 0.37 -22.49 5.26
N VAL A 122 -0.57 -22.34 4.33
CA VAL A 122 -0.44 -22.94 3.00
C VAL A 122 0.56 -22.16 2.14
N PRO A 123 1.23 -22.82 1.17
CA PRO A 123 2.04 -22.11 0.18
C PRO A 123 1.24 -21.01 -0.53
N GLY A 124 1.79 -19.79 -0.60
CA GLY A 124 1.10 -18.64 -1.19
C GLY A 124 0.00 -18.02 -0.32
N GLY A 125 -0.25 -18.55 0.89
CA GLY A 125 -1.31 -18.07 1.79
C GLY A 125 -1.21 -16.57 2.10
N THR A 126 0.00 -16.03 2.31
CA THR A 126 0.18 -14.59 2.55
C THR A 126 -0.27 -13.75 1.36
N VAL A 127 0.11 -14.12 0.14
CA VAL A 127 -0.29 -13.41 -1.09
C VAL A 127 -1.81 -13.46 -1.25
N ASN A 128 -2.41 -14.64 -1.06
CA ASN A 128 -3.86 -14.80 -1.16
C ASN A 128 -4.60 -13.97 -0.10
N LEU A 129 -4.12 -13.92 1.15
CA LEU A 129 -4.73 -13.09 2.21
C LEU A 129 -4.60 -11.60 1.92
N VAL A 130 -3.47 -11.15 1.34
CA VAL A 130 -3.32 -9.77 0.89
C VAL A 130 -4.33 -9.46 -0.22
N SER A 131 -4.54 -10.38 -1.17
CA SER A 131 -5.58 -10.25 -2.19
C SER A 131 -6.99 -10.25 -1.60
N MET A 132 -7.30 -11.13 -0.63
CA MET A 132 -8.58 -11.12 0.07
C MET A 132 -8.81 -9.77 0.75
N ARG A 133 -7.77 -9.19 1.37
CA ARG A 133 -7.90 -7.87 1.98
C ARG A 133 -8.12 -6.78 0.94
N CYS A 134 -7.54 -6.86 -0.26
CA CYS A 134 -7.88 -5.93 -1.35
C CYS A 134 -9.39 -5.92 -1.59
N ASP A 135 -10.00 -7.09 -1.77
CA ASP A 135 -11.45 -7.25 -1.98
C ASP A 135 -12.24 -6.67 -0.78
N LEU A 136 -11.81 -6.94 0.46
CA LEU A 136 -12.44 -6.40 1.68
C LEU A 136 -12.47 -4.86 1.69
N LEU A 137 -11.36 -4.22 1.29
CA LEU A 137 -11.22 -2.76 1.31
C LEU A 137 -12.19 -2.06 0.33
N GLU A 138 -12.67 -2.75 -0.71
CA GLU A 138 -13.67 -2.23 -1.65
C GLU A 138 -15.05 -2.12 -0.99
N HIS A 139 -15.40 -3.07 -0.11
CA HIS A 139 -16.68 -3.11 0.59
C HIS A 139 -16.75 -2.24 1.85
N LEU A 140 -15.60 -1.86 2.44
CA LEU A 140 -15.55 -1.04 3.67
C LEU A 140 -16.24 0.32 3.55
N LYS A 141 -16.30 0.90 2.34
CA LYS A 141 -16.92 2.22 2.13
C LYS A 141 -18.43 2.19 2.34
N THR A 142 -19.07 1.05 2.10
CA THR A 142 -20.53 0.89 2.13
C THR A 142 -21.01 0.09 3.33
N HIS A 143 -20.12 -0.63 4.04
CA HIS A 143 -20.48 -1.53 5.13
C HIS A 143 -19.52 -1.41 6.33
N GLU A 144 -19.86 -0.55 7.28
CA GLU A 144 -19.02 -0.26 8.46
C GLU A 144 -18.76 -1.51 9.32
N ALA A 145 -19.70 -2.46 9.38
CA ALA A 145 -19.55 -3.71 10.15
C ALA A 145 -18.30 -4.52 9.78
N LEU A 146 -17.86 -4.44 8.52
CA LEU A 146 -16.66 -5.11 8.02
C LEU A 146 -15.35 -4.51 8.57
N SER A 147 -15.39 -3.32 9.18
CA SER A 147 -14.21 -2.67 9.78
C SER A 147 -13.59 -3.51 10.89
N ARG A 148 -14.38 -4.32 11.59
CA ARG A 148 -13.88 -5.25 12.63
C ARG A 148 -13.07 -6.39 12.02
N VAL A 149 -13.41 -6.83 10.81
CA VAL A 149 -12.63 -7.83 10.06
C VAL A 149 -11.32 -7.21 9.58
N ASP A 150 -11.37 -6.00 8.99
CA ASP A 150 -10.16 -5.29 8.54
C ASP A 150 -9.19 -4.98 9.69
N TYR A 151 -9.71 -4.68 10.89
CA TYR A 151 -8.89 -4.50 12.09
C TYR A 151 -8.03 -5.75 12.40
N ASP A 152 -8.61 -6.95 12.28
CA ASP A 152 -7.88 -8.19 12.53
C ASP A 152 -6.85 -8.51 11.44
N PHE A 153 -7.17 -8.22 10.18
CA PHE A 153 -6.18 -8.26 9.11
C PHE A 153 -5.02 -7.30 9.36
N GLN A 154 -5.31 -6.03 9.71
CA GLN A 154 -4.28 -5.05 10.01
C GLN A 154 -3.38 -5.48 11.17
N HIS A 155 -3.99 -6.05 12.22
CA HIS A 155 -3.27 -6.58 13.36
C HIS A 155 -2.27 -7.68 12.95
N LEU A 156 -2.74 -8.68 12.18
CA LEU A 156 -1.89 -9.78 11.73
C LEU A 156 -0.82 -9.32 10.74
N PHE A 157 -1.19 -8.50 9.75
CA PHE A 157 -0.25 -7.99 8.75
C PHE A 157 0.83 -7.08 9.36
N THR A 158 0.49 -6.29 10.38
CA THR A 158 1.50 -5.49 11.11
C THR A 158 2.56 -6.37 11.78
N SER A 159 2.16 -7.55 12.27
CA SER A 159 3.08 -8.53 12.86
C SER A 159 3.91 -9.26 11.80
N TRP A 160 3.27 -9.69 10.70
CA TRP A 160 3.91 -10.48 9.65
C TRP A 160 4.85 -9.67 8.77
N PHE A 161 4.46 -8.45 8.38
CA PHE A 161 5.27 -7.55 7.55
C PHE A 161 6.16 -6.65 8.40
N ASN A 162 6.91 -7.28 9.31
CA ASN A 162 7.84 -6.56 10.15
C ASN A 162 8.98 -5.99 9.29
N ARG A 163 9.27 -4.70 9.48
CA ARG A 163 10.37 -3.98 8.82
C ARG A 163 11.71 -4.73 8.85
N GLY A 164 11.98 -5.51 9.90
CA GLY A 164 13.25 -6.21 10.08
C GLY A 164 13.52 -7.28 9.04
N PHE A 165 12.49 -7.72 8.32
CA PHE A 165 12.61 -8.71 7.25
C PHE A 165 12.56 -8.10 5.85
N LEU A 166 12.36 -6.79 5.73
CA LEU A 166 12.36 -6.14 4.42
C LEU A 166 13.77 -6.09 3.85
N THR A 167 13.92 -6.59 2.63
CA THR A 167 15.17 -6.51 1.87
C THR A 167 15.05 -5.44 0.81
N LEU A 168 16.05 -4.57 0.73
CA LEU A 168 16.16 -3.57 -0.34
C LEU A 168 16.98 -4.17 -1.49
N GLU A 169 16.40 -4.19 -2.68
CA GLU A 169 17.05 -4.68 -3.89
C GLU A 169 17.04 -3.60 -4.98
N GLN A 170 18.08 -3.57 -5.80
CA GLN A 170 18.13 -2.71 -6.98
C GLN A 170 17.47 -3.43 -8.15
N ILE A 171 16.49 -2.76 -8.77
CA ILE A 171 15.82 -3.22 -9.97
C ILE A 171 16.59 -2.70 -11.20
N SER A 172 16.88 -3.60 -12.12
CA SER A 172 17.59 -3.30 -13.37
C SER A 172 17.02 -4.11 -14.53
N TRP A 173 17.53 -3.89 -15.74
CA TRP A 173 17.15 -4.70 -16.91
C TRP A 173 17.57 -6.19 -16.81
N ARG A 174 18.35 -6.56 -15.78
CA ARG A 174 18.69 -7.96 -15.48
C ARG A 174 17.69 -8.64 -14.54
N THR A 175 16.81 -7.88 -13.90
CA THR A 175 15.78 -8.40 -12.99
C THR A 175 14.82 -9.33 -13.76
N PRO A 176 14.34 -10.44 -13.16
CA PRO A 176 13.42 -11.36 -13.83
C PRO A 176 12.18 -10.65 -14.40
N ALA A 177 11.78 -11.02 -15.62
CA ALA A 177 10.71 -10.36 -16.35
C ALA A 177 9.37 -10.34 -15.59
N HIS A 178 9.06 -11.39 -14.83
CA HIS A 178 7.81 -11.44 -14.04
C HIS A 178 7.77 -10.40 -12.90
N VAL A 179 8.93 -9.98 -12.37
CA VAL A 179 9.02 -8.87 -11.39
C VAL A 179 8.91 -7.54 -12.11
N LEU A 180 9.57 -7.39 -13.26
CA LEU A 180 9.48 -6.18 -14.08
C LEU A 180 8.05 -5.90 -14.57
N GLU A 181 7.30 -6.93 -14.95
CA GLU A 181 5.88 -6.82 -15.31
C GLU A 181 5.04 -6.27 -14.14
N LYS A 182 5.36 -6.68 -12.91
CA LYS A 182 4.71 -6.16 -11.70
C LYS A 182 5.04 -4.69 -11.47
N ILE A 183 6.27 -4.24 -11.72
CA ILE A 183 6.64 -2.81 -11.64
C ILE A 183 5.79 -1.99 -12.62
N ILE A 184 5.60 -2.46 -13.86
CA ILE A 184 4.73 -1.80 -14.84
C ILE A 184 3.30 -1.70 -14.28
N ARG A 185 2.76 -2.81 -13.75
CA ARG A 185 1.39 -2.88 -13.22
C ARG A 185 1.17 -1.99 -11.99
N TYR A 186 2.18 -1.85 -11.14
CA TYR A 186 2.05 -1.20 -9.83
C TYR A 186 2.42 0.28 -9.81
N GLU A 187 2.91 0.83 -10.92
CA GLU A 187 3.26 2.24 -10.99
C GLU A 187 2.02 3.14 -10.88
N SER A 188 1.97 3.88 -9.77
CA SER A 188 0.79 4.60 -9.31
C SER A 188 0.92 6.12 -9.38
N VAL A 189 2.13 6.64 -9.58
CA VAL A 189 2.45 8.06 -9.67
C VAL A 189 2.47 8.49 -11.14
N HIS A 190 3.35 7.88 -11.95
CA HIS A 190 3.60 8.17 -13.35
C HIS A 190 3.54 6.89 -14.19
N GLU A 191 2.34 6.53 -14.66
CA GLU A 191 2.03 5.26 -15.35
C GLU A 191 3.10 4.85 -16.37
N ILE A 192 3.56 3.59 -16.27
CA ILE A 192 4.48 2.98 -17.24
C ILE A 192 3.65 2.34 -18.35
N GLN A 193 3.75 2.88 -19.56
CA GLN A 193 2.85 2.48 -20.66
C GLN A 193 3.19 1.12 -21.27
N ASN A 194 4.48 0.75 -21.29
CA ASN A 194 4.97 -0.47 -21.92
C ASN A 194 6.42 -0.80 -21.51
N TRP A 195 6.93 -1.93 -21.99
CA TRP A 195 8.30 -2.39 -21.75
C TRP A 195 9.41 -1.43 -22.19
N ALA A 196 9.20 -0.69 -23.28
CA ALA A 196 10.18 0.29 -23.74
C ALA A 196 10.23 1.49 -22.77
N ASP A 197 9.07 1.88 -22.24
CA ASP A 197 9.00 2.91 -21.19
C ASP A 197 9.69 2.43 -19.91
N LEU A 198 9.39 1.23 -19.42
CA LEU A 198 10.08 0.63 -18.28
C LEU A 198 11.60 0.63 -18.46
N ARG A 199 12.08 0.20 -19.63
CA ARG A 199 13.51 0.13 -19.94
C ARG A 199 14.19 1.49 -19.77
N ARG A 200 13.56 2.57 -20.24
CA ARG A 200 14.08 3.93 -20.07
C ARG A 200 14.21 4.38 -18.61
N ARG A 201 13.53 3.71 -17.67
CA ARG A 201 13.55 4.04 -16.23
C ARG A 201 14.49 3.17 -15.40
N VAL A 202 15.03 2.08 -15.95
CA VAL A 202 15.87 1.12 -15.19
C VAL A 202 17.16 0.70 -15.88
N ASP A 203 17.35 1.01 -17.16
CA ASP A 203 18.53 0.64 -17.97
C ASP A 203 19.58 1.78 -18.06
N PRO A 204 19.21 3.07 -18.19
CA PRO A 204 20.21 4.15 -18.24
C PRO A 204 20.99 4.34 -16.94
N ASP A 205 22.26 4.77 -17.04
CA ASP A 205 23.16 4.99 -15.89
C ASP A 205 22.70 6.12 -14.95
N ASP A 206 21.86 7.04 -15.43
CA ASP A 206 21.27 8.12 -14.64
C ASP A 206 19.86 7.78 -14.10
N ARG A 207 19.44 6.52 -14.22
CA ARG A 207 18.15 6.03 -13.73
C ARG A 207 18.35 4.82 -12.83
N LEU A 208 17.87 4.93 -11.61
CA LEU A 208 17.95 3.88 -10.60
C LEU A 208 16.56 3.55 -10.12
N CYS A 209 16.28 2.26 -9.95
CA CYS A 209 15.06 1.78 -9.34
C CYS A 209 15.41 0.82 -8.21
N PHE A 210 14.74 0.98 -7.08
CA PHE A 210 14.90 0.12 -5.92
C PHE A 210 13.54 -0.43 -5.50
N ALA A 211 13.50 -1.67 -5.01
CA ALA A 211 12.29 -2.25 -4.47
C ALA A 211 12.55 -2.92 -3.11
N PHE A 212 11.54 -2.87 -2.24
CA PHE A 212 11.51 -3.57 -0.97
C PHE A 212 10.73 -4.87 -1.14
N PHE A 213 11.38 -5.98 -0.79
CA PHE A 213 10.79 -7.31 -0.81
C PHE A 213 10.62 -7.84 0.62
N HIS A 214 9.71 -8.79 0.78
CA HIS A 214 9.51 -9.49 2.04
C HIS A 214 9.59 -11.01 1.80
N PRO A 215 10.25 -11.80 2.67
CA PRO A 215 10.41 -13.24 2.48
C PRO A 215 9.10 -14.02 2.29
N ALA A 216 7.99 -13.52 2.87
CA ALA A 216 6.67 -14.13 2.70
C ALA A 216 6.03 -13.87 1.32
N MET A 217 6.56 -12.94 0.55
CA MET A 217 6.12 -12.59 -0.81
C MET A 217 7.36 -12.27 -1.68
N PRO A 218 8.23 -13.27 -1.96
CA PRO A 218 9.58 -13.03 -2.48
C PRO A 218 9.61 -12.41 -3.88
N ASP A 219 8.63 -12.72 -4.73
CA ASP A 219 8.55 -12.18 -6.09
C ASP A 219 7.63 -10.95 -6.18
N GLU A 220 7.19 -10.41 -5.05
CA GLU A 220 6.29 -9.27 -4.97
C GLU A 220 7.03 -8.04 -4.43
N PRO A 221 7.31 -7.03 -5.26
CA PRO A 221 7.75 -5.75 -4.73
C PRO A 221 6.61 -5.20 -3.87
N LEU A 222 6.91 -4.84 -2.62
CA LEU A 222 5.93 -4.22 -1.72
C LEU A 222 5.90 -2.71 -1.91
N ILE A 223 7.09 -2.13 -2.08
CA ILE A 223 7.31 -0.72 -2.35
C ILE A 223 8.43 -0.66 -3.37
N PHE A 224 8.29 0.18 -4.39
CA PHE A 224 9.45 0.56 -5.21
C PHE A 224 9.61 2.06 -5.30
N VAL A 225 10.85 2.45 -5.60
CA VAL A 225 11.36 3.82 -5.56
C VAL A 225 12.15 4.05 -6.83
N GLU A 226 11.70 4.97 -7.66
CA GLU A 226 12.41 5.41 -8.85
C GLU A 226 13.18 6.70 -8.58
N VAL A 227 14.43 6.74 -9.03
CA VAL A 227 15.40 7.82 -8.79
C VAL A 227 16.04 8.22 -10.11
N ALA A 228 16.03 9.53 -10.38
CA ALA A 228 16.82 10.13 -11.46
C ALA A 228 18.05 10.82 -10.87
N LEU A 229 19.20 10.61 -11.48
CA LEU A 229 20.43 11.31 -11.11
C LEU A 229 20.55 12.58 -11.95
N LEU A 230 20.70 13.73 -11.29
CA LEU A 230 20.67 15.06 -11.90
C LEU A 230 21.84 15.93 -11.44
N ASP A 231 22.18 16.92 -12.25
CA ASP A 231 23.16 17.98 -11.94
C ASP A 231 22.51 19.22 -11.28
N LYS A 232 21.17 19.22 -11.16
CA LYS A 232 20.34 20.32 -10.65
C LYS A 232 19.12 19.82 -9.87
N GLN A 233 18.48 20.75 -9.16
CA GLN A 233 17.23 20.50 -8.44
C GLN A 233 16.10 20.09 -9.42
N PRO A 234 15.34 19.02 -9.14
CA PRO A 234 14.23 18.59 -9.98
C PRO A 234 13.04 19.54 -9.86
N ASN A 235 12.50 20.00 -10.99
CA ASN A 235 11.37 20.92 -11.05
C ASN A 235 10.28 20.55 -12.07
N SER A 236 10.49 19.50 -12.88
CA SER A 236 9.53 19.03 -13.88
C SER A 236 9.64 17.51 -14.04
N ILE A 237 8.53 16.80 -13.86
CA ILE A 237 8.48 15.36 -14.10
C ILE A 237 8.57 15.09 -15.60
N ASP A 238 8.00 15.96 -16.43
CA ASP A 238 8.04 15.82 -17.89
C ASP A 238 9.49 15.76 -18.40
N ALA A 239 10.38 16.60 -17.87
CA ALA A 239 11.80 16.58 -18.21
C ALA A 239 12.50 15.26 -17.79
N ILE A 240 12.16 14.72 -16.61
CA ILE A 240 12.71 13.45 -16.12
C ILE A 240 12.25 12.28 -16.98
N LEU A 241 10.96 12.22 -17.31
CA LEU A 241 10.36 11.12 -18.09
C LEU A 241 10.75 11.15 -19.57
N ARG A 242 10.98 12.34 -20.15
CA ARG A 242 11.55 12.46 -21.50
C ARG A 242 12.99 11.96 -21.60
N GLY A 243 13.72 11.95 -20.47
CA GLY A 243 15.14 11.63 -20.46
C GLY A 243 16.00 12.78 -20.99
N ASP A 244 15.64 14.03 -20.66
CA ASP A 244 16.44 15.19 -21.03
C ASP A 244 17.90 15.00 -20.52
N ALA A 245 18.88 15.27 -21.39
CA ALA A 245 20.28 14.89 -21.15
C ALA A 245 20.84 15.47 -19.84
N CYS A 246 21.47 14.61 -19.04
CA CYS A 246 22.24 14.99 -17.85
C CYS A 246 23.73 14.73 -18.10
N ASP A 247 24.57 15.68 -17.68
CA ASP A 247 26.02 15.48 -17.66
C ASP A 247 26.38 14.61 -16.45
N LEU A 248 26.66 13.33 -16.71
CA LEU A 248 26.96 12.34 -15.67
C LEU A 248 28.13 12.76 -14.77
N ASP A 249 29.09 13.51 -15.31
CA ASP A 249 30.26 13.99 -14.57
C ASP A 249 29.91 15.12 -13.58
N LYS A 250 28.72 15.73 -13.70
CA LYS A 250 28.25 16.84 -12.87
C LYS A 250 27.09 16.46 -11.94
N ILE A 251 26.70 15.18 -11.89
CA ILE A 251 25.63 14.71 -11.01
C ILE A 251 25.94 15.08 -9.56
N ASN A 252 24.98 15.75 -8.92
CA ASN A 252 25.04 16.13 -7.51
C ASN A 252 23.72 15.85 -6.74
N THR A 253 22.66 15.51 -7.46
CA THR A 253 21.29 15.37 -6.94
C THR A 253 20.71 14.01 -7.28
N ALA A 254 20.19 13.31 -6.28
CA ALA A 254 19.30 12.16 -6.45
C ALA A 254 17.85 12.63 -6.30
N ALA A 255 17.10 12.57 -7.41
CA ALA A 255 15.71 12.96 -7.51
C ALA A 255 14.79 11.73 -7.40
N PHE A 256 14.17 11.53 -6.24
CA PHE A 256 13.13 10.51 -6.03
C PHE A 256 11.82 10.98 -6.67
N TYR A 257 11.51 10.48 -7.87
CA TYR A 257 10.38 10.99 -8.66
C TYR A 257 9.15 10.06 -8.65
N SER A 258 9.32 8.79 -8.24
CA SER A 258 8.20 7.88 -7.99
C SER A 258 8.46 7.03 -6.75
N ILE A 259 7.45 6.90 -5.89
CA ILE A 259 7.43 5.97 -4.76
C ILE A 259 6.04 5.34 -4.75
N SER A 260 5.97 4.06 -5.11
CA SER A 260 4.71 3.33 -5.25
C SER A 260 4.62 2.24 -4.18
N ASN A 261 3.49 2.21 -3.45
CA ASN A 261 3.10 1.05 -2.65
C ASN A 261 2.31 0.11 -3.56
N CYS A 262 2.87 -1.08 -3.80
CA CYS A 262 2.39 -2.00 -4.82
C CYS A 262 1.15 -2.79 -4.39
N GLN A 263 0.98 -2.97 -3.08
CA GLN A 263 0.00 -3.89 -2.53
C GLN A 263 -1.13 -3.12 -1.85
N VAL A 264 -2.26 -2.96 -2.54
CA VAL A 264 -3.46 -2.30 -1.99
C VAL A 264 -3.92 -2.97 -0.69
N GLY A 265 -3.83 -4.29 -0.63
CA GLY A 265 -4.12 -5.09 0.57
C GLY A 265 -3.17 -4.83 1.72
N LEU A 266 -2.07 -4.10 1.54
CA LEU A 266 -1.19 -3.65 2.62
C LEU A 266 -1.40 -2.17 2.97
N ARG A 267 -2.48 -1.54 2.48
CA ARG A 267 -2.86 -0.18 2.87
C ARG A 267 -3.03 -0.08 4.39
N GLY A 268 -2.33 0.89 4.99
CA GLY A 268 -2.34 1.12 6.44
C GLY A 268 -1.29 0.31 7.22
N ILE A 269 -0.61 -0.64 6.59
CA ILE A 269 0.49 -1.39 7.21
C ILE A 269 1.78 -0.57 7.07
N SER A 270 2.42 -0.27 8.20
CA SER A 270 3.66 0.49 8.20
C SER A 270 4.86 -0.43 8.02
N PHE A 271 5.64 -0.17 6.98
CA PHE A 271 6.94 -0.80 6.74
C PHE A 271 8.10 -0.08 7.45
N GLY A 272 7.77 0.82 8.40
CA GLY A 272 8.71 1.69 9.09
C GLY A 272 8.95 3.03 8.39
N ASN A 273 9.52 3.96 9.15
CA ASN A 273 9.70 5.37 8.78
C ASN A 273 11.14 5.69 8.34
N SER A 274 11.80 4.75 7.65
CA SER A 274 13.21 4.89 7.23
C SER A 274 13.50 4.20 5.91
N LEU A 275 12.47 3.96 5.10
CA LEU A 275 12.62 3.35 3.78
C LEU A 275 13.55 4.19 2.92
N ILE A 276 13.26 5.50 2.85
CA ILE A 276 14.06 6.43 2.04
C ILE A 276 15.46 6.62 2.63
N LYS A 277 15.63 6.53 3.95
CA LYS A 277 16.96 6.56 4.59
C LYS A 277 17.86 5.42 4.09
N GLN A 278 17.31 4.23 3.86
CA GLN A 278 18.09 3.10 3.32
C GLN A 278 18.55 3.41 1.89
N VAL A 279 17.65 3.87 1.03
CA VAL A 279 17.99 4.23 -0.37
C VAL A 279 19.01 5.37 -0.41
N VAL A 280 18.83 6.43 0.40
CA VAL A 280 19.80 7.53 0.55
C VAL A 280 21.17 7.00 0.99
N SER A 281 21.22 6.02 1.90
CA SER A 281 22.47 5.43 2.36
C SER A 281 23.18 4.64 1.26
N VAL A 282 22.43 3.86 0.46
CA VAL A 282 22.97 3.14 -0.71
C VAL A 282 23.53 4.13 -1.73
N LEU A 283 22.73 5.14 -2.10
CA LEU A 283 23.14 6.16 -3.07
C LEU A 283 24.35 6.96 -2.59
N SER A 284 24.40 7.35 -1.31
CA SER A 284 25.57 8.05 -0.73
C SER A 284 26.85 7.22 -0.82
N SER A 285 26.73 5.90 -0.72
CA SER A 285 27.88 4.99 -0.78
C SER A 285 28.31 4.72 -2.22
N GLN A 286 27.36 4.59 -3.15
CA GLN A 286 27.63 4.29 -4.56
C GLN A 286 28.07 5.52 -5.34
N PHE A 287 27.54 6.70 -5.02
CA PHE A 287 27.77 7.96 -5.74
C PHE A 287 28.19 9.08 -4.77
N PRO A 288 29.49 9.17 -4.40
CA PRO A 288 29.97 10.16 -3.43
C PRO A 288 29.80 11.63 -3.86
N SER A 289 29.62 11.90 -5.16
CA SER A 289 29.32 13.25 -5.68
C SER A 289 27.92 13.74 -5.34
N ILE A 290 26.97 12.82 -5.06
CA ILE A 290 25.60 13.14 -4.72
C ILE A 290 25.53 13.65 -3.27
N ASN A 291 25.17 14.92 -3.12
CA ASN A 291 25.00 15.56 -1.82
C ASN A 291 23.60 16.15 -1.62
N GLN A 292 22.76 16.18 -2.67
CA GLN A 292 21.36 16.55 -2.58
C GLN A 292 20.47 15.31 -2.77
N PHE A 293 19.60 15.05 -1.80
CA PHE A 293 18.58 14.01 -1.88
C PHE A 293 17.22 14.69 -1.83
N MET A 294 16.54 14.75 -2.97
CA MET A 294 15.30 15.50 -3.12
C MET A 294 14.25 14.65 -3.81
N THR A 295 12.99 14.86 -3.48
CA THR A 295 11.90 14.24 -4.23
C THR A 295 11.34 15.20 -5.26
N LEU A 296 10.59 14.69 -6.23
CA LEU A 296 9.63 15.48 -6.98
C LEU A 296 8.27 14.79 -6.83
N SER A 297 7.49 15.23 -5.86
CA SER A 297 6.30 14.51 -5.39
C SER A 297 5.00 15.21 -5.82
N PRO A 298 3.92 14.45 -6.11
CA PRO A 298 2.60 15.01 -6.41
C PRO A 298 1.91 15.57 -5.16
N ILE A 299 0.84 16.35 -5.37
CA ILE A 299 0.03 16.94 -4.29
C ILE A 299 -1.47 16.59 -4.48
N PRO A 300 -1.87 15.32 -4.33
CA PRO A 300 -3.16 14.78 -4.82
C PRO A 300 -4.43 15.42 -4.25
N GLY A 301 -4.35 16.12 -3.12
CA GLY A 301 -5.50 16.75 -2.46
C GLY A 301 -5.56 18.27 -2.57
N PHE A 302 -4.61 18.90 -3.26
CA PHE A 302 -4.50 20.37 -3.26
C PHE A 302 -5.68 21.05 -3.97
N ARG A 303 -6.05 20.58 -5.16
CA ARG A 303 -7.19 21.12 -5.91
C ARG A 303 -8.51 20.93 -5.17
N GLN A 304 -8.72 19.76 -4.57
CA GLN A 304 -9.90 19.50 -3.75
C GLN A 304 -9.99 20.46 -2.56
N TRP A 305 -8.86 20.77 -1.93
CA TRP A 305 -8.80 21.71 -0.81
C TRP A 305 -9.11 23.14 -1.25
N THR A 306 -8.56 23.62 -2.37
CA THR A 306 -8.89 24.96 -2.88
C THR A 306 -10.37 25.07 -3.26
N ASP A 307 -10.91 24.05 -3.93
CA ASP A 307 -12.32 23.98 -4.31
C ASP A 307 -13.24 24.01 -3.06
N SER A 308 -12.87 23.27 -2.00
CA SER A 308 -13.65 23.18 -0.75
C SER A 308 -13.61 24.46 0.10
N ASN A 309 -12.55 25.27 -0.04
CA ASN A 309 -12.41 26.55 0.66
C ASN A 309 -12.85 27.74 -0.22
N GLU A 310 -13.53 27.49 -1.34
CA GLU A 310 -13.96 28.51 -2.31
C GLU A 310 -12.82 29.45 -2.73
N THR A 311 -11.59 28.94 -2.72
CA THR A 311 -10.39 29.70 -3.04
C THR A 311 -10.03 29.44 -4.49
N ASN A 312 -10.26 30.41 -5.36
CA ASN A 312 -9.83 30.29 -6.76
C ASN A 312 -8.36 30.71 -6.86
N PRO A 313 -7.42 29.80 -7.19
CA PRO A 313 -6.03 30.16 -7.31
C PRO A 313 -5.80 31.02 -8.56
N GLU A 314 -5.32 32.23 -8.35
CA GLU A 314 -4.75 33.05 -9.41
C GLU A 314 -3.31 32.58 -9.68
N PRO A 315 -2.77 32.67 -10.92
CA PRO A 315 -1.41 32.20 -11.22
C PRO A 315 -0.34 32.75 -10.25
N GLN A 316 -0.52 34.02 -9.84
CA GLN A 316 0.38 34.72 -8.91
C GLN A 316 0.36 34.21 -7.45
N ASN A 317 -0.69 33.51 -7.02
CA ASN A 317 -0.83 33.02 -5.64
C ASN A 317 -0.80 31.49 -5.53
N LEU A 318 -0.82 30.75 -6.65
CA LEU A 318 -0.88 29.29 -6.67
C LEU A 318 0.21 28.62 -5.83
N LEU A 319 1.47 29.04 -5.96
CA LEU A 319 2.57 28.50 -5.16
C LEU A 319 2.50 28.89 -3.67
N ALA A 320 1.94 30.06 -3.37
CA ALA A 320 1.72 30.49 -1.98
C ALA A 320 0.65 29.62 -1.32
N LEU A 321 -0.46 29.36 -2.02
CA LEU A 321 -1.53 28.47 -1.58
C LEU A 321 -1.04 27.02 -1.42
N ALA A 322 -0.22 26.52 -2.35
CA ALA A 322 0.39 25.20 -2.22
C ALA A 322 1.29 25.10 -0.97
N ALA A 323 2.11 26.13 -0.70
CA ALA A 323 2.94 26.20 0.50
C ALA A 323 2.09 26.26 1.79
N GLN A 324 0.99 27.02 1.79
CA GLN A 324 0.04 27.05 2.91
C GLN A 324 -0.60 25.67 3.15
N TYR A 325 -1.11 25.04 2.08
CA TYR A 325 -1.71 23.72 2.11
C TYR A 325 -0.77 22.67 2.72
N LEU A 326 0.48 22.64 2.26
CA LEU A 326 1.47 21.66 2.70
C LEU A 326 1.98 21.93 4.13
N ALA A 327 2.27 23.19 4.46
CA ALA A 327 2.93 23.54 5.72
C ALA A 327 1.94 23.70 6.89
N ASN A 328 0.77 24.29 6.63
CA ASN A 328 -0.10 24.83 7.67
C ASN A 328 -1.41 24.07 7.82
N GLU A 329 -2.03 23.62 6.74
CA GLU A 329 -3.30 22.89 6.81
C GLU A 329 -3.15 21.52 7.49
N LYS A 330 -4.10 21.19 8.37
CA LYS A 330 -4.07 19.97 9.19
C LYS A 330 -5.41 19.23 9.12
N ASN A 331 -5.36 17.92 9.27
CA ASN A 331 -6.56 17.09 9.46
C ASN A 331 -7.05 17.14 10.92
N SER A 332 -8.15 16.46 11.23
CA SER A 332 -8.73 16.39 12.59
C SER A 332 -7.80 15.78 13.65
N ARG A 333 -6.72 15.11 13.24
CA ARG A 333 -5.70 14.54 14.14
C ARG A 333 -4.49 15.45 14.32
N GLY A 334 -4.52 16.68 13.79
CA GLY A 334 -3.40 17.62 13.87
C GLY A 334 -2.21 17.27 12.97
N GLN A 335 -2.37 16.37 12.01
CA GLN A 335 -1.33 16.00 11.04
C GLN A 335 -1.50 16.80 9.74
N PRO A 336 -0.44 17.03 8.93
CA PRO A 336 -0.55 17.64 7.60
C PRO A 336 -1.69 17.05 6.79
N LEU A 337 -2.47 17.90 6.12
CA LEU A 337 -3.66 17.46 5.40
C LEU A 337 -3.33 16.55 4.20
N ASP A 338 -2.25 16.86 3.49
CA ASP A 338 -1.75 16.05 2.37
C ASP A 338 -1.13 14.71 2.82
N ALA A 339 -1.52 13.62 2.17
CA ALA A 339 -1.02 12.28 2.51
C ALA A 339 0.45 12.09 2.14
N VAL A 340 0.90 12.69 1.04
CA VAL A 340 2.28 12.58 0.56
C VAL A 340 3.23 13.37 1.48
N ALA A 341 2.81 14.54 1.96
CA ALA A 341 3.48 15.29 3.01
C ALA A 341 3.66 14.46 4.28
N ARG A 342 2.59 13.80 4.75
CA ARG A 342 2.67 12.94 5.94
C ARG A 342 3.71 11.83 5.76
N PHE A 343 3.78 11.21 4.59
CA PHE A 343 4.75 10.16 4.28
C PHE A 343 6.20 10.67 4.29
N HIS A 344 6.49 11.78 3.61
CA HIS A 344 7.86 12.31 3.54
C HIS A 344 8.34 12.88 4.87
N LEU A 345 7.48 13.61 5.59
CA LEU A 345 7.78 14.13 6.92
C LEU A 345 7.98 12.99 7.93
N SER A 346 7.17 11.91 7.84
CA SER A 346 7.40 10.73 8.68
C SER A 346 8.72 10.04 8.34
N ASN A 347 9.22 10.13 7.11
CA ASN A 347 10.56 9.64 6.75
C ASN A 347 11.69 10.64 7.05
N GLY A 348 11.40 11.77 7.71
CA GLY A 348 12.39 12.75 8.18
C GLY A 348 12.80 13.79 7.13
N ALA A 349 12.03 13.93 6.04
CA ALA A 349 12.26 15.00 5.09
C ALA A 349 11.80 16.37 5.63
N GLU A 350 12.19 17.43 4.94
CA GLU A 350 11.57 18.75 5.05
C GLU A 350 10.88 19.14 3.74
N ILE A 351 9.82 19.96 3.81
CA ILE A 351 9.23 20.59 2.63
C ILE A 351 10.23 21.65 2.14
N TYR A 352 10.78 21.47 0.94
CA TYR A 352 11.90 22.28 0.47
C TYR A 352 11.48 23.38 -0.51
N ASP A 353 10.75 23.03 -1.56
CA ASP A 353 10.30 23.97 -2.60
C ASP A 353 9.04 23.46 -3.32
N VAL A 354 8.33 24.36 -4.01
CA VAL A 354 7.15 24.06 -4.83
C VAL A 354 7.32 24.60 -6.25
N HIS A 355 6.87 23.84 -7.24
CA HIS A 355 7.09 24.09 -8.67
C HIS A 355 5.78 24.12 -9.43
N GLU A 356 5.57 25.20 -10.17
CA GLU A 356 4.43 25.35 -11.07
C GLU A 356 4.68 24.63 -12.39
N MET A 357 3.63 24.10 -13.03
CA MET A 357 3.72 23.37 -14.30
C MET A 357 4.78 22.25 -14.29
N ALA A 358 4.96 21.62 -13.12
CA ALA A 358 5.93 20.56 -12.94
C ALA A 358 5.42 19.24 -13.51
N ASP A 359 4.10 19.01 -13.45
CA ASP A 359 3.40 17.87 -14.05
C ASP A 359 2.29 18.38 -14.99
N SER A 360 2.54 18.32 -16.29
CA SER A 360 1.58 18.74 -17.33
C SER A 360 0.52 17.67 -17.65
N SER A 361 0.56 16.51 -17.00
CA SER A 361 -0.43 15.46 -17.24
C SER A 361 -1.83 15.89 -16.76
N ALA A 362 -2.87 15.34 -17.39
CA ALA A 362 -4.25 15.58 -16.97
C ALA A 362 -4.47 15.24 -15.49
N LYS A 363 -3.79 14.19 -14.99
CA LYS A 363 -3.80 13.77 -13.58
C LYS A 363 -3.16 14.83 -12.69
N GLY A 364 -1.97 15.34 -13.04
CA GLY A 364 -1.28 16.41 -12.31
C GLY A 364 -2.12 17.67 -12.18
N HIS A 365 -2.77 18.08 -13.28
CA HIS A 365 -3.72 19.19 -13.29
C HIS A 365 -4.95 18.94 -12.42
N GLN A 366 -5.57 17.76 -12.51
CA GLN A 366 -6.74 17.40 -11.69
C GLN A 366 -6.42 17.34 -10.19
N GLN A 367 -5.20 16.94 -9.83
CA GLN A 367 -4.75 16.81 -8.45
C GLN A 367 -4.34 18.13 -7.81
N SER A 368 -3.64 18.98 -8.57
CA SER A 368 -2.85 20.07 -8.00
C SER A 368 -2.59 21.25 -8.94
N TYR A 369 -3.36 21.38 -10.03
CA TYR A 369 -3.11 22.36 -11.09
C TYR A 369 -1.73 22.21 -11.77
N GLY A 370 -1.11 21.04 -11.68
CA GLY A 370 0.23 20.76 -12.20
C GLY A 370 1.37 21.15 -11.26
N VAL A 371 1.05 21.51 -10.00
CA VAL A 371 2.05 21.87 -8.99
C VAL A 371 2.64 20.60 -8.36
N MET A 372 3.97 20.53 -8.29
CA MET A 372 4.68 19.50 -7.53
C MET A 372 5.54 20.12 -6.43
N VAL A 373 5.98 19.27 -5.50
CA VAL A 373 6.78 19.68 -4.34
C VAL A 373 8.08 18.90 -4.27
N ASN A 374 9.16 19.56 -3.89
CA ASN A 374 10.36 18.86 -3.43
C ASN A 374 10.33 18.67 -1.92
N TYR A 375 10.48 17.43 -1.48
CA TYR A 375 10.91 17.13 -0.12
C TYR A 375 12.42 16.89 -0.11
N ARG A 376 13.16 17.48 0.83
CA ARG A 376 14.61 17.31 0.93
C ARG A 376 14.97 16.42 2.11
N TYR A 377 15.85 15.45 1.87
CA TYR A 377 16.39 14.54 2.87
C TYR A 377 17.83 14.92 3.22
N VAL A 378 18.00 15.70 4.28
CA VAL A 378 19.34 16.04 4.80
C VAL A 378 19.80 14.93 5.74
N LYS A 379 20.80 14.14 5.33
CA LYS A 379 21.26 12.93 6.06
C LYS A 379 21.45 13.14 7.58
N ALA A 380 21.99 14.28 7.98
CA ALA A 380 22.21 14.64 9.38
C ALA A 380 20.92 14.95 10.16
N ASP A 381 19.87 15.42 9.48
CA ASP A 381 18.64 15.89 10.11
C ASP A 381 17.49 14.87 10.04
N ILE A 382 17.60 13.80 9.22
CA ILE A 382 16.53 12.79 9.03
C ILE A 382 15.97 12.29 10.37
N ALA A 383 16.83 11.87 11.30
CA ALA A 383 16.41 11.32 12.59
C ALA A 383 15.69 12.38 13.45
N LYS A 384 16.25 13.58 13.53
CA LYS A 384 15.68 14.70 14.27
C LYS A 384 14.32 15.15 13.71
N ASN A 385 14.22 15.29 12.39
CA ASN A 385 12.98 15.67 11.74
C ASN A 385 11.90 14.61 11.92
N HIS A 386 12.27 13.33 11.80
CA HIS A 386 11.39 12.20 12.07
C HIS A 386 10.83 12.25 13.50
N GLU A 387 11.69 12.35 14.51
CA GLU A 387 11.27 12.37 15.92
C GLU A 387 10.29 13.51 16.21
N ARG A 388 10.59 14.71 15.72
CA ARG A 388 9.72 15.88 15.91
C ARG A 388 8.38 15.73 15.19
N TYR A 389 8.37 15.12 14.00
CA TYR A 389 7.12 14.86 13.29
C TYR A 389 6.25 13.79 13.97
N ILE A 390 6.86 12.69 14.44
CA ILE A 390 6.13 11.63 15.13
C ILE A 390 5.60 12.10 16.49
N GLY A 391 6.40 12.84 17.25
CA GLY A 391 6.02 13.30 18.60
C GLY A 391 5.09 14.52 18.61
N GLU A 392 5.37 15.52 17.77
CA GLU A 392 4.73 16.85 17.85
C GLU A 392 3.95 17.22 16.58
N HIS A 393 3.95 16.36 15.55
CA HIS A 393 3.46 16.69 14.20
C HIS A 393 4.11 17.97 13.62
N HIS A 394 5.35 18.25 14.05
CA HIS A 394 6.11 19.39 13.57
C HIS A 394 6.44 19.24 12.08
N VAL A 395 6.09 20.26 11.28
CA VAL A 395 6.35 20.30 9.85
C VAL A 395 7.68 21.01 9.58
N ALA A 396 8.74 20.23 9.33
CA ALA A 396 10.01 20.76 8.88
C ALA A 396 9.85 21.36 7.47
N SER A 397 10.28 22.61 7.29
CA SER A 397 10.15 23.32 6.02
C SER A 397 11.24 24.38 5.83
N SER A 398 11.62 24.62 4.57
CA SER A 398 12.61 25.63 4.21
C SER A 398 12.10 27.06 4.48
N LYS A 399 13.03 28.02 4.59
CA LYS A 399 12.69 29.46 4.70
C LYS A 399 11.83 29.95 3.54
N ARG A 400 12.03 29.40 2.34
CA ARG A 400 11.28 29.76 1.14
C ARG A 400 9.81 29.36 1.28
N ILE A 401 9.55 28.12 1.70
CA ILE A 401 8.19 27.61 1.97
C ILE A 401 7.50 28.43 3.06
N GLN A 402 8.20 28.72 4.16
CA GLN A 402 7.66 29.56 5.23
C GLN A 402 7.28 30.97 4.75
N THR A 403 8.07 31.53 3.83
CA THR A 403 7.80 32.86 3.25
C THR A 403 6.59 32.82 2.30
N LEU A 404 6.50 31.77 1.47
CA LEU A 404 5.36 31.56 0.56
C LEU A 404 4.05 31.35 1.33
N ALA A 405 4.04 30.48 2.34
CA ALA A 405 2.85 30.22 3.15
C ALA A 405 2.34 31.49 3.86
N LYS A 406 3.25 32.33 4.38
CA LYS A 406 2.89 33.63 4.97
C LYS A 406 2.26 34.61 3.98
N LYS A 407 2.56 34.50 2.69
CA LYS A 407 1.94 35.34 1.65
C LYS A 407 0.52 34.92 1.31
N ALA A 408 0.19 33.63 1.45
CA ALA A 408 -1.18 33.14 1.20
C ALA A 408 -2.16 33.49 2.32
N GLY A 409 -1.68 33.66 3.55
CA GLY A 409 -2.50 34.11 4.68
C GLY A 409 -2.75 35.62 4.73
N ARG A 410 -2.33 36.37 3.70
CA ARG A 410 -2.60 37.80 3.50
C ARG A 410 -3.45 37.96 2.26
#